data_AF-A0A964WYJ6-F1
#
_entry.id   AF-A0A964WYJ6-F1
#
_cell.length_a   1.000
_cell.length_b   1.000
_cell.length_c   1.000
_cell.angle_alpha   90.00
_cell.angle_beta   90.00
_cell.angle_gamma   90.00
#
_symmetry.space_group_name_H-M   'P 1'
#
loop_
_entity.id
_entity.type
_entity.pdbx_description
1 polymer ?
#
loop_
_entity_poly.entity_id
_entity_poly.type
_entity_poly.pdbx_seq_one_letter_code
_entity_poly.pdbx_strand_id
1 'polypeptide(L)'
;MIGVFAIVIVLLVRKKIQNAYIVVFYRSALLAFVMYVLILTSVEIRWHYITRHAQSFDLNGNGFVDLNEYTDEALAALNKATQDTSRTFAFVTVAIFSGLVSFAFLLTDIAVNPLKNKKTRNPYE
;
A
#
# COMPACT_ATOMS: atom_id res chain seq x y z
N MET A 1 -6.68 -12.77 -4.94
CA MET A 1 -7.45 -12.77 -6.21
C MET A 1 -7.91 -11.36 -6.63
N ILE A 2 -8.43 -10.51 -5.72
CA ILE A 2 -8.95 -9.17 -6.05
C ILE A 2 -7.89 -8.22 -6.64
N GLY A 3 -6.64 -8.26 -6.16
CA GLY A 3 -5.57 -7.37 -6.64
C GLY A 3 -5.16 -7.59 -8.10
N VAL A 4 -5.24 -8.83 -8.60
CA VAL A 4 -4.91 -9.16 -10.00
C VAL A 4 -5.97 -8.58 -10.95
N PHE A 5 -7.25 -8.67 -10.57
CA PHE A 5 -8.35 -8.06 -11.32
C PHE A 5 -8.23 -6.53 -11.37
N ALA A 6 -7.80 -5.90 -10.28
CA ALA A 6 -7.61 -4.46 -10.25
C ALA A 6 -6.49 -3.99 -11.21
N ILE A 7 -5.38 -4.73 -11.31
CA ILE A 7 -4.30 -4.43 -12.25
C ILE A 7 -4.78 -4.55 -13.72
N VAL A 8 -5.57 -5.57 -14.02
CA VAL A 8 -6.14 -5.78 -15.37
C VAL A 8 -7.10 -4.65 -15.74
N ILE A 9 -7.99 -4.24 -14.82
CA ILE A 9 -8.91 -3.11 -15.05
C ILE A 9 -8.14 -1.82 -15.32
N VAL A 10 -7.10 -1.55 -14.53
CA VAL A 10 -6.22 -0.39 -14.75
C VAL A 10 -5.66 -0.45 -16.16
N LEU A 11 -5.03 -1.55 -16.58
CA LEU A 11 -4.44 -1.68 -17.93
C LEU A 11 -5.45 -1.49 -19.08
N LEU A 12 -6.69 -1.96 -18.92
CA LEU A 12 -7.74 -1.80 -19.92
C LEU A 12 -8.19 -0.34 -20.08
N VAL A 13 -8.25 0.44 -18.99
CA VAL A 13 -8.64 1.85 -19.02
C VAL A 13 -7.62 2.73 -19.76
N ARG A 14 -6.33 2.37 -19.74
CA ARG A 14 -5.26 3.10 -20.45
C ARG A 14 -5.52 3.23 -21.96
N LYS A 15 -6.12 2.21 -22.58
CA LYS A 15 -6.31 2.14 -24.04
C LYS A 15 -7.36 3.13 -24.57
N LYS A 16 -8.20 3.69 -23.69
CA LYS A 16 -9.36 4.53 -24.06
C LYS A 16 -9.12 6.03 -23.88
N ILE A 17 -7.96 6.45 -23.37
CA ILE A 17 -7.71 7.85 -22.99
C ILE A 17 -6.93 8.58 -24.08
N GLN A 18 -7.59 9.52 -24.77
CA GLN A 18 -6.96 10.40 -25.79
C GLN A 18 -6.69 11.84 -25.30
N ASN A 19 -7.27 12.25 -24.17
CA ASN A 19 -7.13 13.62 -23.64
C ASN A 19 -5.94 13.73 -22.67
N ALA A 20 -5.04 14.70 -22.90
CA ALA A 20 -3.82 14.92 -22.13
C ALA A 20 -4.05 15.12 -20.61
N TYR A 21 -5.14 15.79 -20.21
CA TYR A 21 -5.47 15.99 -18.79
C TYR A 21 -5.89 14.69 -18.10
N ILE A 22 -6.66 13.85 -18.82
CA ILE A 22 -7.11 12.55 -18.30
C ILE A 22 -5.93 11.58 -18.17
N VAL A 23 -4.92 11.68 -19.03
CA VAL A 23 -3.68 10.88 -18.92
C VAL A 23 -2.92 11.19 -17.63
N VAL A 24 -2.79 12.47 -17.26
CA VAL A 24 -2.12 12.89 -16.01
C VAL A 24 -2.88 12.38 -14.79
N PHE A 25 -4.20 12.57 -14.78
CA PHE A 25 -5.04 12.06 -13.69
C PHE A 25 -4.93 10.55 -13.54
N TYR A 26 -4.94 9.82 -14.66
CA TYR A 26 -4.80 8.37 -14.66
C TYR A 26 -3.43 7.91 -14.14
N ARG A 27 -2.33 8.59 -14.47
CA ARG A 27 -0.99 8.27 -13.94
C ARG A 27 -0.92 8.46 -12.42
N SER A 28 -1.49 9.56 -11.93
CA SER A 28 -1.60 9.80 -10.49
C SER A 28 -2.43 8.71 -9.82
N ALA A 29 -3.66 8.45 -10.31
CA ALA A 29 -4.53 7.41 -9.74
C ALA A 29 -3.87 6.02 -9.73
N LEU A 30 -3.12 5.67 -10.78
CA LEU A 30 -2.35 4.43 -10.84
C LEU A 30 -1.26 4.40 -9.77
N LEU A 31 -0.55 5.51 -9.57
CA LEU A 31 0.47 5.63 -8.53
C LEU A 31 -0.13 5.51 -7.11
N ALA A 32 -1.26 6.17 -6.82
CA ALA A 32 -2.00 5.98 -5.57
C ALA A 32 -2.31 4.51 -5.32
N PHE A 33 -2.86 3.85 -6.34
CA PHE A 33 -3.29 2.45 -6.24
C PHE A 33 -2.11 1.50 -6.00
N VAL A 34 -1.00 1.66 -6.73
CA VAL A 34 0.20 0.84 -6.54
C VAL A 34 0.79 1.03 -5.14
N MET A 35 0.93 2.28 -4.69
CA MET A 35 1.40 2.57 -3.32
C MET A 35 0.49 1.96 -2.26
N TYR A 36 -0.82 2.13 -2.43
CA TYR A 36 -1.82 1.57 -1.52
C TYR A 36 -1.64 0.05 -1.36
N VAL A 37 -1.56 -0.67 -2.49
CA VAL A 37 -1.38 -2.13 -2.48
C VAL A 37 -0.05 -2.54 -1.86
N LEU A 38 1.05 -1.85 -2.17
CA LEU A 38 2.38 -2.17 -1.62
C LEU A 38 2.43 -2.02 -0.09
N ILE A 39 1.93 -0.90 0.42
CA ILE A 39 1.94 -0.64 1.86
C ILE A 39 1.00 -1.62 2.57
N LEU A 40 -0.20 -1.85 2.04
CA LEU A 40 -1.16 -2.80 2.62
C LEU A 40 -0.59 -4.22 2.66
N THR A 41 0.08 -4.66 1.59
CA THR A 41 0.76 -5.96 1.55
C THR A 41 1.88 -6.04 2.58
N SER A 42 2.62 -4.95 2.79
CA SER A 42 3.69 -4.89 3.80
C SER A 42 3.14 -5.03 5.23
N VAL A 43 1.99 -4.40 5.50
CA VAL A 43 1.28 -4.57 6.78
C VAL A 43 0.86 -6.02 6.99
N GLU A 44 0.31 -6.67 5.96
CA GLU A 44 -0.12 -8.07 6.03
C GLU A 44 1.06 -9.03 6.25
N ILE A 45 2.20 -8.80 5.58
CA ILE A 45 3.43 -9.59 5.78
C ILE A 45 3.93 -9.43 7.23
N ARG A 46 3.99 -8.20 7.74
CA ARG A 46 4.39 -7.92 9.13
C ARG A 46 3.49 -8.63 10.13
N TRP A 47 2.18 -8.58 9.89
CA TRP A 47 1.19 -9.27 10.71
C TRP A 47 1.44 -10.79 10.70
N HIS A 48 1.56 -11.39 9.52
CA HIS A 48 1.87 -12.81 9.38
C HIS A 48 3.14 -13.21 10.14
N TYR A 49 4.18 -12.39 10.08
CA TYR A 49 5.42 -12.65 10.82
C TYR A 49 5.21 -12.61 12.33
N ILE A 50 4.51 -11.59 12.86
CA ILE A 50 4.23 -11.46 14.29
C ILE A 50 3.37 -12.63 14.78
N THR A 51 2.33 -12.99 14.03
CA THR A 51 1.47 -14.14 14.38
C THR A 51 2.25 -15.45 14.36
N ARG A 52 3.08 -15.69 13.34
CA ARG A 52 3.91 -16.89 13.26
C ARG A 52 4.94 -16.96 14.37
N HIS A 53 5.51 -15.82 14.75
CA HIS A 53 6.44 -15.74 15.86
C HIS A 53 5.74 -16.04 17.19
N ALA A 54 4.56 -15.48 17.44
CA ALA A 54 3.77 -15.82 18.62
C ALA A 54 3.38 -17.32 18.65
N GLN A 55 3.04 -17.90 17.50
CA GLN A 55 2.74 -19.33 17.37
C GLN A 55 3.96 -20.24 17.54
N SER A 56 5.18 -19.74 17.35
CA SER A 56 6.38 -20.57 17.53
C SER A 56 6.67 -20.96 18.98
N PHE A 57 5.99 -20.30 19.93
CA PHE A 57 6.06 -20.62 21.36
C PHE A 57 5.06 -21.72 21.79
N ASP A 58 4.11 -22.09 20.91
CA ASP A 58 3.26 -23.27 21.09
C ASP A 58 4.08 -24.52 20.76
N LEU A 59 4.64 -25.16 21.79
CA LEU A 59 5.54 -26.32 21.65
C LEU A 59 4.76 -27.62 21.46
N ASN A 60 3.51 -27.66 21.93
CA ASN A 60 2.66 -28.84 21.90
C ASN A 60 1.71 -28.89 20.68
N GLY A 61 1.59 -27.78 19.94
CA GLY A 61 0.85 -27.67 18.70
C GLY A 61 -0.67 -27.62 18.87
N ASN A 62 -1.17 -27.24 20.05
CA ASN A 62 -2.61 -27.18 20.32
C ASN A 62 -3.28 -25.87 19.85
N GLY A 63 -2.50 -24.94 19.29
CA GLY A 63 -2.95 -23.65 18.77
C GLY A 63 -2.94 -22.51 19.80
N PHE A 64 -2.52 -22.79 21.03
CA PHE A 64 -2.41 -21.84 22.14
C PHE A 64 -1.07 -21.99 22.84
N VAL A 65 -0.61 -20.92 23.48
CA VAL A 65 0.55 -21.01 24.38
C VAL A 65 0.00 -21.39 25.75
N ASP A 66 0.32 -22.59 26.22
CA ASP A 66 -0.13 -23.06 27.53
C ASP A 66 0.62 -22.38 28.68
N LEU A 67 0.06 -22.44 29.90
CA LEU A 67 0.65 -21.79 31.09
C LEU A 67 2.07 -22.28 31.41
N ASN A 68 2.44 -23.48 30.97
CA ASN A 68 3.79 -24.03 31.09
C ASN A 68 4.75 -23.57 29.97
N GLU A 69 4.22 -23.00 28.89
CA GLU A 69 4.96 -22.42 27.74
C GLU A 69 5.03 -20.88 27.83
N TYR A 70 4.32 -20.29 28.80
CA TYR A 70 4.35 -18.87 29.12
C TYR A 70 5.73 -18.45 29.66
N THR A 71 6.58 -18.02 28.74
CA THR A 71 7.81 -17.28 29.04
C THR A 71 7.57 -15.78 28.88
N ASP A 72 8.43 -14.94 29.49
CA ASP A 72 8.35 -13.48 29.32
C ASP A 72 8.43 -13.07 27.84
N GLU A 73 9.19 -13.82 27.04
CA GLU A 73 9.29 -13.64 25.58
C GLU A 73 8.00 -14.01 24.85
N ALA A 74 7.36 -15.12 25.23
CA ALA A 74 6.06 -15.52 24.68
C ALA A 74 4.96 -14.50 25.01
N LEU A 75 4.96 -13.96 26.24
CA LEU A 75 4.04 -12.91 26.66
C LEU A 75 4.22 -11.64 25.83
N ALA A 76 5.47 -11.22 25.60
CA ALA A 76 5.78 -10.07 24.75
C ALA A 76 5.34 -10.28 23.29
N ALA A 77 5.53 -11.47 22.75
CA ALA A 77 5.10 -11.82 21.39
C ALA A 77 3.56 -11.84 21.25
N LEU A 78 2.85 -12.44 22.22
CA LEU A 78 1.38 -12.46 22.29
C LEU A 78 0.78 -11.06 22.46
N ASN A 79 1.36 -10.26 23.34
CA ASN A 79 0.91 -8.89 23.57
C ASN A 79 1.11 -8.02 22.32
N LYS A 80 2.24 -8.20 21.62
CA LYS A 80 2.51 -7.53 20.35
C LYS A 80 1.55 -7.95 19.24
N ALA A 81 1.11 -9.20 19.22
CA ALA A 81 0.10 -9.67 18.27
C ALA A 81 -1.32 -9.15 18.61
N THR A 82 -1.70 -9.14 19.88
CA THR A 82 -3.06 -8.74 20.30
C THR A 82 -3.27 -7.23 20.34
N GLN A 83 -2.24 -6.44 20.67
CA GLN A 83 -2.30 -4.98 20.70
C GLN A 83 -2.07 -4.32 19.33
N ASP A 84 -1.80 -5.09 18.26
CA ASP A 84 -1.54 -4.52 16.93
C ASP A 84 -2.83 -3.97 16.29
N THR A 85 -3.22 -2.77 16.72
CA THR A 85 -4.31 -1.98 16.14
C THR A 85 -3.99 -1.48 14.73
N SER A 86 -2.73 -1.65 14.29
CA SER A 86 -2.30 -1.27 12.94
C SER A 86 -3.14 -1.95 11.87
N ARG A 87 -3.59 -3.19 12.08
CA ARG A 87 -4.43 -3.93 11.12
C ARG A 87 -5.80 -3.31 10.89
N THR A 88 -6.49 -2.90 11.97
CA THR A 88 -7.83 -2.33 11.89
C THR A 88 -7.83 -0.99 11.17
N PHE A 89 -6.83 -0.16 11.44
CA PHE A 89 -6.72 1.16 10.83
C PHE A 89 -5.91 1.18 9.53
N ALA A 90 -5.18 0.11 9.19
CA ALA A 90 -4.31 0.04 8.01
C ALA A 90 -5.03 0.45 6.74
N PHE A 91 -6.25 -0.06 6.51
CA PHE A 91 -6.98 0.27 5.29
C PHE A 91 -7.19 1.78 5.12
N VAL A 92 -7.51 2.48 6.21
CA VAL A 92 -7.82 3.91 6.20
C VAL A 92 -6.53 4.73 6.17
N THR A 93 -5.57 4.42 7.04
CA THR A 93 -4.30 5.16 7.13
C THR A 93 -3.49 5.04 5.84
N VAL A 94 -3.44 3.84 5.26
CA VAL A 94 -2.75 3.59 3.99
C VAL A 94 -3.47 4.28 2.82
N ALA A 95 -4.81 4.33 2.82
CA ALA A 95 -5.57 5.06 1.81
C ALA A 95 -5.27 6.57 1.86
N ILE A 96 -5.25 7.16 3.06
CA ILE A 96 -4.93 8.58 3.24
C ILE A 96 -3.50 8.87 2.80
N PHE A 97 -2.54 8.04 3.23
CA PHE A 97 -1.12 8.27 2.93
C PHE A 97 -0.82 8.13 1.44
N SER A 98 -1.30 7.07 0.80
CA SER A 98 -1.16 6.87 -0.64
C SER A 98 -1.86 7.96 -1.45
N GLY A 99 -3.03 8.41 -0.98
CA GLY A 99 -3.76 9.54 -1.54
C GLY A 99 -2.97 10.85 -1.49
N LEU A 100 -2.37 11.18 -0.34
CA LEU A 100 -1.55 12.40 -0.18
C LEU A 100 -0.33 12.40 -1.11
N VAL A 101 0.39 11.28 -1.18
CA VAL A 101 1.56 11.15 -2.07
C VAL A 101 1.15 11.30 -3.53
N SER A 102 0.06 10.65 -3.92
CA SER A 102 -0.47 10.73 -5.29
C SER A 102 -0.98 12.12 -5.65
N PHE A 103 -1.57 12.82 -4.69
CA PHE A 103 -2.05 14.18 -4.87
C PHE A 103 -0.90 15.16 -5.03
N ALA A 104 0.16 15.04 -4.22
CA ALA A 104 1.38 15.80 -4.40
C ALA A 104 1.98 15.55 -5.79
N PHE A 105 2.03 14.29 -6.25
CA PHE A 105 2.48 13.94 -7.59
C PHE A 105 1.62 14.60 -8.68
N LEU A 106 0.29 14.59 -8.53
CA LEU A 106 -0.63 15.24 -9.47
C LEU A 106 -0.39 16.74 -9.58
N LEU A 107 -0.18 17.43 -8.44
CA LEU A 107 0.15 18.86 -8.44
C LEU A 107 1.46 19.14 -9.18
N THR A 108 2.49 18.32 -8.96
CA THR A 108 3.77 18.47 -9.68
C THR A 108 3.61 18.26 -11.19
N ASP A 109 2.85 17.23 -11.60
CA ASP A 109 2.69 16.89 -13.01
C ASP A 109 1.83 17.95 -13.74
N ILE A 110 0.83 18.53 -13.06
CA ILE A 110 0.04 19.68 -13.57
C ILE A 110 0.91 20.93 -13.69
N ALA A 111 1.77 21.23 -12.70
CA ALA A 111 2.64 22.40 -12.73
C ALA A 111 3.73 22.30 -13.82
N VAL A 112 4.25 21.10 -14.07
CA VAL A 112 5.34 20.86 -15.04
C VAL A 112 4.83 20.70 -16.47
N ASN A 113 3.62 20.17 -16.69
CA ASN A 113 3.06 19.99 -18.03
C ASN A 113 3.03 21.25 -18.93
N PRO A 114 2.57 22.43 -18.45
CA PRO A 114 2.58 23.64 -19.27
C PRO A 114 3.99 24.12 -19.59
N LEU A 115 4.95 23.94 -18.67
CA LEU A 115 6.37 24.26 -18.90
C LEU A 115 7.00 23.36 -19.96
N LYS A 116 6.70 22.06 -19.92
CA LYS A 116 7.19 21.08 -20.89
C LYS A 116 6.63 21.33 -22.30
N ASN A 117 5.34 21.71 -22.40
CA ASN A 117 4.72 22.07 -23.67
C ASN A 117 5.23 23.40 -24.25
N LYS A 118 5.69 24.33 -23.41
CA LYS A 118 6.33 25.57 -23.87
C LYS A 118 7.71 25.30 -24.45
N LYS A 119 8.49 24.41 -23.83
CA LYS A 119 9.82 23.97 -24.30
C LYS A 119 9.77 23.19 -25.61
N THR A 120 8.75 22.36 -25.84
CA THR A 120 8.59 21.63 -27.11
C THR A 120 8.06 22.50 -28.26
N ARG A 121 7.39 23.61 -27.96
CA ARG A 121 6.93 24.59 -28.97
C ARG A 121 7.98 25.62 -29.36
N ASN A 122 9.04 25.79 -28.57
CA ASN A 122 10.17 26.65 -28.91
C ASN A 122 11.46 25.84 -29.07
N PRO A 123 11.61 25.05 -30.15
CA PRO A 123 12.83 24.26 -30.40
C PRO A 123 14.01 25.10 -30.95
N TYR A 124 13.90 26.44 -30.98
CA TYR A 124 14.87 27.34 -31.62
C TYR A 124 15.35 28.49 -30.71
N GLU A 125 15.47 28.24 -29.41
CA GLU A 125 16.42 28.96 -28.54
C GLU A 125 17.66 28.10 -28.31
#